data_AF-A0A257ST71-F1
#
_entry.id   AF-A0A257ST71-F1
#
_cell.length_a   1.000
_cell.length_b   1.000
_cell.length_c   1.000
_cell.angle_alpha   90.00
_cell.angle_beta   90.00
_cell.angle_gamma   90.00
#
_symmetry.space_group_name_H-M   'P 1'
#
loop_
_entity.id
_entity.type
_entity.pdbx_description
1 polymer ?
#
loop_
_entity_poly.entity_id
_entity_poly.type
_entity_poly.pdbx_seq_one_letter_code
_entity_poly.pdbx_strand_id
1 'polypeptide(L)'
;MRTPSHAPHTPPVPVAVTYRTQWRDGFGARGWKLDVTVDDPEVIASTAYTGERIPTSVLVHDLLDHHLCGFPISGHRCEAMALVQLALRTGSDPRTDYRQMTDEDILHGRVNGERLEDFLPPALRCQLPSGKLPDRERMQRLVQRLGYEAVREAIVDRFLELGRRGMESARRTWEEYGLDYGRRPAIGLCLQGLLEQADHAVLERAVTEARGLFFVGNEHCALLLADPARREFKALVNHRSALTPCDRSPHPAR
;
A
#
# COMPACT_ATOMS: atom_id res chain seq x y z
N MET A 1 17.99 -10.36 -42.34
CA MET A 1 17.87 -9.53 -41.13
C MET A 1 16.39 -9.23 -40.91
N ARG A 2 15.76 -9.82 -39.88
CA ARG A 2 14.41 -9.44 -39.48
C ARG A 2 14.54 -8.22 -38.57
N THR A 3 13.97 -7.09 -38.98
CA THR A 3 13.77 -5.93 -38.12
C THR A 3 13.01 -6.36 -36.87
N PRO A 4 13.44 -5.97 -35.66
CA PRO A 4 12.67 -6.24 -34.47
C PRO A 4 11.31 -5.57 -34.63
N SER A 5 10.25 -6.40 -34.59
CA SER A 5 8.87 -5.94 -34.52
C SER A 5 8.74 -5.14 -33.22
N HIS A 6 8.72 -3.81 -33.31
CA HIS A 6 8.32 -2.96 -32.20
C HIS A 6 6.90 -3.38 -31.81
N ALA A 7 6.78 -4.07 -30.67
CA ALA A 7 5.47 -4.26 -30.05
C ALA A 7 4.83 -2.88 -29.87
N PRO A 8 3.52 -2.73 -30.10
CA PRO A 8 2.84 -1.45 -29.94
C PRO A 8 3.12 -0.91 -28.53
N HIS A 9 3.61 0.34 -28.45
CA HIS A 9 3.84 1.01 -27.17
C HIS A 9 2.52 1.15 -26.43
N THR A 10 2.32 0.39 -25.35
CA THR A 10 1.19 0.57 -24.44
C THR A 10 1.27 1.98 -23.84
N PRO A 11 0.19 2.78 -23.89
CA PRO A 11 0.17 4.08 -23.24
C PRO A 11 0.34 3.94 -21.72
N PRO A 12 1.01 4.88 -21.05
CA PRO A 12 1.15 4.83 -19.59
C PRO A 12 -0.21 5.01 -18.90
N VAL A 13 -0.38 4.35 -17.74
CA VAL A 13 -1.59 4.40 -16.94
C VAL A 13 -1.64 5.70 -16.14
N PRO A 14 -2.67 6.56 -16.31
CA PRO A 14 -2.82 7.77 -15.52
C PRO A 14 -3.43 7.47 -14.14
N VAL A 15 -2.83 7.96 -13.06
CA VAL A 15 -3.37 7.86 -11.68
C VAL A 15 -3.35 9.23 -11.01
N ALA A 16 -4.53 9.74 -10.69
CA ALA A 16 -4.70 11.08 -10.13
C ALA A 16 -4.44 11.10 -8.62
N VAL A 17 -3.78 12.16 -8.16
CA VAL A 17 -3.44 12.37 -6.74
C VAL A 17 -3.67 13.82 -6.34
N THR A 18 -3.98 14.03 -5.07
CA THR A 18 -4.16 15.36 -4.50
C THR A 18 -3.28 15.50 -3.27
N TYR A 19 -2.55 16.61 -3.18
CA TYR A 19 -1.85 17.06 -1.98
C TYR A 19 -2.68 18.10 -1.24
N ARG A 20 -2.70 18.02 0.09
CA ARG A 20 -3.16 19.11 0.96
C ARG A 20 -2.25 19.28 2.17
N THR A 21 -2.13 20.53 2.64
CA THR A 21 -1.48 20.83 3.92
C THR A 21 -2.28 20.34 5.12
N GLN A 22 -3.58 20.13 4.95
CA GLN A 22 -4.47 19.59 5.97
C GLN A 22 -5.66 18.88 5.32
N TRP A 23 -5.93 17.66 5.77
CA TRP A 23 -7.11 16.89 5.37
C TRP A 23 -8.22 16.96 6.42
N ARG A 24 -9.48 16.81 5.98
CA ARG A 24 -10.67 16.76 6.85
C ARG A 24 -11.09 15.32 7.16
N ASP A 25 -10.12 14.45 7.41
CA ASP A 25 -10.29 13.02 7.66
C ASP A 25 -10.19 12.65 9.15
N GLY A 26 -10.26 13.64 10.04
CA GLY A 26 -10.11 13.45 11.48
C GLY A 26 -8.66 13.37 11.97
N PHE A 27 -7.70 13.10 11.09
CA PHE A 27 -6.28 13.11 11.42
C PHE A 27 -5.65 14.49 11.17
N GLY A 28 -6.18 15.26 10.21
CA GLY A 28 -5.64 16.59 9.89
C GLY A 28 -4.24 16.54 9.31
N ALA A 29 -3.78 15.37 8.88
CA ALA A 29 -2.42 15.16 8.40
C ALA A 29 -2.18 15.95 7.11
N ARG A 30 -0.93 16.35 6.90
CA ARG A 30 -0.45 16.87 5.61
C ARG A 30 -0.06 15.70 4.72
N GLY A 31 -0.37 15.78 3.43
CA GLY A 31 0.22 14.87 2.46
C GLY A 31 -0.64 14.66 1.23
N TRP A 32 -0.27 13.62 0.50
CA TRP A 32 -0.87 13.15 -0.73
C TRP A 32 -1.90 12.05 -0.45
N LYS A 33 -2.96 12.03 -1.25
CA LYS A 33 -3.91 10.91 -1.39
C LYS A 33 -4.13 10.60 -2.86
N LEU A 34 -4.53 9.37 -3.15
CA LEU A 34 -5.13 9.04 -4.44
C LEU A 34 -6.47 9.77 -4.56
N ASP A 35 -6.80 10.29 -5.74
CA ASP A 35 -8.06 11.02 -5.94
C ASP A 35 -9.29 10.11 -5.68
N VAL A 36 -9.14 8.80 -5.88
CA VAL A 36 -10.20 7.81 -5.60
C VAL A 36 -10.46 7.58 -4.10
N THR A 37 -9.63 8.13 -3.21
CA THR A 37 -9.75 7.97 -1.75
C THR A 37 -9.92 9.27 -0.98
N VAL A 38 -10.13 10.40 -1.66
CA VAL A 38 -10.21 11.71 -1.00
C VAL A 38 -11.32 11.81 0.03
N ASP A 39 -12.40 11.06 -0.19
CA ASP A 39 -13.57 11.00 0.68
C ASP A 39 -13.60 9.75 1.58
N ASP A 40 -12.57 8.89 1.51
CA ASP A 40 -12.45 7.71 2.38
C ASP A 40 -11.79 8.11 3.72
N PRO A 41 -12.51 8.06 4.85
CA PRO A 41 -11.97 8.44 6.16
C PRO A 41 -10.97 7.42 6.72
N GLU A 42 -10.94 6.20 6.20
CA GLU A 42 -10.00 5.15 6.63
C GLU A 42 -8.66 5.25 5.90
N VAL A 43 -8.56 6.03 4.82
CA VAL A 43 -7.31 6.26 4.08
C VAL A 43 -6.69 7.56 4.53
N ILE A 44 -5.49 7.49 5.11
CA ILE A 44 -4.75 8.66 5.60
C ILE A 44 -3.90 9.29 4.50
N ALA A 45 -3.68 10.60 4.60
CA ALA A 45 -2.73 11.28 3.74
C ALA A 45 -1.29 10.91 4.12
N SER A 46 -0.40 10.86 3.14
CA SER A 46 1.01 10.54 3.38
C SER A 46 1.97 11.46 2.63
N THR A 47 3.13 11.71 3.24
CA THR A 47 4.22 12.44 2.58
C THR A 47 5.03 11.47 1.70
N ALA A 48 6.09 11.97 1.08
CA ALA A 48 7.05 11.09 0.42
C ALA A 48 7.87 10.23 1.40
N TYR A 49 7.72 10.41 2.72
CA TYR A 49 8.51 9.69 3.72
C TYR A 49 8.27 8.18 3.65
N THR A 50 9.36 7.42 3.65
CA THR A 50 9.34 5.96 3.68
C THR A 50 9.52 5.45 5.11
N GLY A 51 9.00 4.27 5.42
CA GLY A 51 9.36 3.59 6.67
C GLY A 51 10.86 3.28 6.74
N GLU A 52 11.39 3.03 7.93
CA GLU A 52 12.82 2.70 8.13
C GLU A 52 13.24 1.40 7.44
N ARG A 53 12.28 0.48 7.25
CA ARG A 53 12.53 -0.88 6.74
C ARG A 53 12.16 -1.07 5.29
N ILE A 54 11.18 -0.30 4.78
CA ILE A 54 10.63 -0.47 3.45
C ILE A 54 10.75 0.88 2.73
N PRO A 55 11.51 0.97 1.62
CA PRO A 55 11.72 2.21 0.88
C PRO A 55 10.50 2.53 -0.01
N THR A 56 9.34 2.68 0.62
CA THR A 56 8.06 2.95 -0.03
C THR A 56 7.22 3.78 0.94
N SER A 57 6.71 4.90 0.47
CA SER A 57 5.69 5.68 1.19
C SER A 57 4.32 5.01 1.07
N VAL A 58 3.41 5.37 1.98
CA VAL A 58 2.03 4.88 1.96
C VAL A 58 1.35 5.20 0.62
N LEU A 59 1.53 6.40 0.04
CA LEU A 59 0.94 6.72 -1.27
C LEU A 59 1.44 5.78 -2.38
N VAL A 60 2.74 5.45 -2.40
CA VAL A 60 3.29 4.54 -3.42
C VAL A 60 2.77 3.13 -3.22
N HIS A 61 2.57 2.72 -1.97
CA HIS A 61 1.91 1.46 -1.62
C HIS A 61 0.45 1.44 -2.12
N ASP A 62 -0.37 2.45 -1.79
CA ASP A 62 -1.76 2.54 -2.23
C ASP A 62 -1.86 2.52 -3.76
N LEU A 63 -0.97 3.24 -4.44
CA LEU A 63 -0.93 3.30 -5.90
C LEU A 63 -0.58 1.93 -6.51
N LEU A 64 0.53 1.32 -6.10
CA LEU A 64 1.04 0.10 -6.73
C LEU A 64 0.35 -1.17 -6.26
N ASP A 65 0.22 -1.31 -4.96
CA ASP A 65 -0.10 -2.58 -4.32
C ASP A 65 -1.61 -2.74 -4.12
N HIS A 66 -2.37 -1.63 -4.12
CA HIS A 66 -3.83 -1.66 -4.21
C HIS A 66 -4.35 -1.26 -5.59
N HIS A 67 -4.20 0.02 -5.99
CA HIS A 67 -4.92 0.59 -7.12
C HIS A 67 -4.59 -0.10 -8.45
N LEU A 68 -3.31 -0.26 -8.79
CA LEU A 68 -2.90 -0.96 -10.00
C LEU A 68 -3.10 -2.49 -9.93
N CYS A 69 -3.29 -3.04 -8.73
CA CYS A 69 -3.71 -4.44 -8.56
C CYS A 69 -5.23 -4.63 -8.69
N GLY A 70 -6.01 -3.55 -8.72
CA GLY A 70 -7.47 -3.59 -8.77
C GLY A 70 -8.12 -3.88 -7.42
N PHE A 71 -7.42 -3.61 -6.31
CA PHE A 71 -7.97 -3.74 -4.97
C PHE A 71 -8.52 -2.39 -4.48
N PRO A 72 -9.63 -2.39 -3.73
CA PRO A 72 -9.99 -1.23 -2.91
C PRO A 72 -8.82 -0.82 -2.00
N ILE A 73 -8.68 0.48 -1.71
CA ILE A 73 -7.58 0.98 -0.89
C ILE A 73 -7.79 0.63 0.60
N SER A 74 -9.03 0.70 1.09
CA SER A 74 -9.36 0.40 2.49
C SER A 74 -9.89 -1.02 2.70
N GLY A 75 -9.83 -1.48 3.96
CA GLY A 75 -10.38 -2.75 4.44
C GLY A 75 -9.35 -3.86 4.58
N HIS A 76 -9.51 -4.70 5.61
CA HIS A 76 -8.51 -5.70 6.00
C HIS A 76 -8.19 -6.73 4.93
N ARG A 77 -9.21 -7.18 4.18
CA ARG A 77 -9.00 -8.14 3.09
C ARG A 77 -8.18 -7.54 1.95
N CYS A 78 -8.41 -6.27 1.63
CA CYS A 78 -7.68 -5.57 0.59
C CYS A 78 -6.24 -5.33 1.01
N GLU A 79 -6.04 -4.87 2.26
CA GLU A 79 -4.73 -4.70 2.88
C GLU A 79 -3.93 -6.02 2.91
N ALA A 80 -4.59 -7.14 3.24
CA ALA A 80 -4.00 -8.47 3.17
C ALA A 80 -3.38 -8.75 1.80
N MET A 81 -4.13 -8.45 0.74
CA MET A 81 -3.70 -8.66 -0.65
C MET A 81 -2.56 -7.71 -1.03
N ALA A 82 -2.69 -6.43 -0.71
CA ALA A 82 -1.71 -5.42 -1.04
C ALA A 82 -0.37 -5.62 -0.30
N LEU A 83 -0.37 -5.99 0.98
CA LEU A 83 0.87 -6.25 1.72
C LEU A 83 1.66 -7.45 1.16
N VAL A 84 0.99 -8.46 0.59
CA VAL A 84 1.69 -9.49 -0.18
C VAL A 84 2.30 -8.92 -1.46
N GLN A 85 1.62 -8.02 -2.15
CA GLN A 85 2.18 -7.36 -3.34
C GLN A 85 3.42 -6.52 -2.99
N LEU A 86 3.34 -5.77 -1.89
CA LEU A 86 4.45 -5.00 -1.33
C LEU A 86 5.64 -5.92 -1.01
N ALA A 87 5.39 -6.98 -0.23
CA ALA A 87 6.41 -7.95 0.16
C ALA A 87 7.11 -8.57 -1.05
N LEU A 88 6.37 -8.94 -2.10
CA LEU A 88 6.93 -9.52 -3.31
C LEU A 88 7.86 -8.55 -4.05
N ARG A 89 7.61 -7.23 -3.97
CA ARG A 89 8.43 -6.24 -4.70
C ARG A 89 9.55 -5.63 -3.87
N THR A 90 9.48 -5.68 -2.54
CA THR A 90 10.50 -5.08 -1.65
C THR A 90 11.33 -6.13 -0.90
N GLY A 91 10.87 -7.38 -0.86
CA GLY A 91 11.46 -8.43 -0.03
C GLY A 91 11.11 -8.31 1.46
N SER A 92 10.15 -7.46 1.85
CA SER A 92 9.70 -7.35 3.23
C SER A 92 8.90 -8.57 3.69
N ASP A 93 8.82 -8.78 5.01
CA ASP A 93 7.97 -9.80 5.61
C ASP A 93 6.62 -9.20 6.05
N PRO A 94 5.51 -9.52 5.37
CA PRO A 94 4.20 -8.95 5.69
C PRO A 94 3.65 -9.44 7.03
N ARG A 95 4.23 -10.49 7.65
CA ARG A 95 3.82 -10.95 8.98
C ARG A 95 4.00 -9.88 10.05
N THR A 96 4.96 -8.97 9.89
CA THR A 96 5.18 -7.89 10.86
C THR A 96 3.99 -6.95 10.89
N ASP A 97 3.53 -6.51 9.72
CA ASP A 97 2.38 -5.61 9.57
C ASP A 97 1.09 -6.31 10.01
N TYR A 98 0.86 -7.56 9.59
CA TYR A 98 -0.32 -8.33 10.01
C TYR A 98 -0.38 -8.53 11.52
N ARG A 99 0.76 -8.72 12.19
CA ARG A 99 0.80 -8.82 13.66
C ARG A 99 0.33 -7.53 14.31
N GLN A 100 0.81 -6.38 13.83
CA GLN A 100 0.39 -5.09 14.37
C GLN A 100 -1.12 -4.86 14.15
N MET A 101 -1.61 -5.07 12.93
CA MET A 101 -3.04 -4.96 12.60
C MET A 101 -3.88 -5.88 13.48
N THR A 102 -3.43 -7.13 13.67
CA THR A 102 -4.11 -8.10 14.52
C THR A 102 -4.14 -7.68 15.99
N ASP A 103 -3.06 -7.08 16.49
CA ASP A 103 -2.99 -6.59 17.88
C ASP A 103 -4.00 -5.45 18.10
N GLU A 104 -4.12 -4.54 17.13
CA GLU A 104 -5.13 -3.47 17.12
C GLU A 104 -6.56 -4.04 17.03
N ASP A 105 -6.80 -5.02 16.14
CA ASP A 105 -8.09 -5.70 15.99
C ASP A 105 -8.51 -6.42 17.27
N ILE A 106 -7.57 -7.07 17.96
CA ILE A 106 -7.84 -7.73 19.24
C ILE A 106 -8.18 -6.70 20.32
N LEU A 107 -7.44 -5.60 20.38
CA LEU A 107 -7.63 -4.54 21.37
C LEU A 107 -8.99 -3.85 21.24
N HIS A 108 -9.37 -3.53 20.00
CA HIS A 108 -10.57 -2.76 19.69
C HIS A 108 -11.78 -3.62 19.35
N GLY A 109 -11.58 -4.89 18.97
CA GLY A 109 -12.62 -5.77 18.46
C GLY A 109 -13.23 -5.26 17.17
N ARG A 110 -12.41 -4.71 16.27
CA ARG A 110 -12.86 -4.09 15.03
C ARG A 110 -12.14 -4.77 13.87
N VAL A 111 -12.88 -5.01 12.79
CA VAL A 111 -12.32 -5.41 11.50
C VAL A 111 -12.84 -4.40 10.47
N ASN A 112 -11.94 -3.78 9.72
CA ASN A 112 -12.31 -2.80 8.71
C ASN A 112 -12.77 -3.46 7.41
N GLY A 113 -13.89 -2.96 6.86
CA GLY A 113 -14.42 -3.35 5.55
C GLY A 113 -15.34 -4.58 5.53
N GLU A 114 -15.41 -5.36 6.61
CA GLU A 114 -16.31 -6.53 6.71
C GLU A 114 -16.65 -6.88 8.16
N ARG A 115 -17.61 -7.80 8.36
CA ARG A 115 -18.01 -8.24 9.70
C ARG A 115 -16.96 -9.17 10.29
N LEU A 116 -16.81 -9.15 11.62
CA LEU A 116 -15.84 -10.00 12.31
C LEU A 116 -15.95 -11.49 11.93
N GLU A 117 -17.16 -12.05 11.86
CA GLU A 117 -17.39 -13.44 11.45
C GLU A 117 -17.06 -13.76 9.99
N ASP A 118 -17.08 -12.78 9.09
CA ASP A 118 -16.79 -13.00 7.66
C ASP A 118 -15.27 -12.99 7.43
N PHE A 119 -14.56 -12.22 8.25
CA PHE A 119 -13.11 -12.11 8.22
C PHE A 119 -12.43 -13.31 8.89
N LEU A 120 -12.85 -13.68 10.10
CA LEU A 120 -12.17 -14.67 10.93
C LEU A 120 -12.04 -16.03 10.23
N PRO A 121 -10.93 -16.76 10.46
CA PRO A 121 -10.78 -18.12 9.96
C PRO A 121 -11.88 -19.03 10.56
N PRO A 122 -12.32 -20.08 9.83
CA PRO A 122 -13.42 -20.93 10.28
C PRO A 122 -13.27 -21.49 11.70
N ALA A 123 -12.04 -21.86 12.09
CA ALA A 123 -11.72 -22.39 13.41
C ALA A 123 -11.98 -21.40 14.57
N LEU A 124 -11.75 -20.11 14.34
CA LEU A 124 -12.07 -19.06 15.32
C LEU A 124 -13.55 -18.69 15.26
N ARG A 125 -14.11 -18.61 14.04
CA ARG A 125 -15.52 -18.28 13.82
C ARG A 125 -16.46 -19.24 14.55
N CYS A 126 -16.19 -20.54 14.51
CA CYS A 126 -16.98 -21.56 15.22
C CYS A 126 -16.93 -21.44 16.75
N GLN A 127 -16.01 -20.63 17.29
CA GLN A 127 -15.84 -20.41 18.72
C GLN A 127 -16.33 -19.05 19.19
N LEU A 128 -16.81 -18.21 18.26
CA LEU A 128 -17.43 -16.94 18.62
C LEU A 128 -18.67 -17.22 19.50
N PRO A 129 -18.86 -16.44 20.58
CA PRO A 129 -20.04 -16.58 21.41
C PRO A 129 -21.30 -16.28 20.59
N SER A 130 -22.34 -17.09 20.77
CA SER A 130 -23.67 -16.85 20.19
C SER A 130 -24.35 -15.65 20.86
N GLY A 131 -25.06 -14.84 20.07
CA GLY A 131 -25.83 -13.69 20.57
C GLY A 131 -25.37 -12.35 20.00
N LYS A 132 -26.04 -11.26 20.42
CA LYS A 132 -25.77 -9.89 19.96
C LYS A 132 -24.76 -9.16 20.86
N LEU A 133 -23.62 -9.78 21.11
CA LEU A 133 -22.53 -9.12 21.85
C LEU A 133 -21.78 -8.15 20.92
N PRO A 134 -21.27 -7.02 21.41
CA PRO A 134 -20.33 -6.18 20.66
C PRO A 134 -19.08 -6.98 20.26
N ASP A 135 -18.51 -6.69 19.09
CA ASP A 135 -17.37 -7.45 18.55
C ASP A 135 -16.14 -7.44 19.46
N ARG A 136 -15.91 -6.34 20.20
CA ARG A 136 -14.89 -6.27 21.27
C ARG A 136 -15.07 -7.32 22.35
N GLU A 137 -16.30 -7.50 22.85
CA GLU A 137 -16.58 -8.53 23.84
C GLU A 137 -16.46 -9.94 23.25
N ARG A 138 -16.88 -10.12 21.99
CA ARG A 138 -16.74 -11.41 21.27
C ARG A 138 -15.27 -11.79 21.13
N MET A 139 -14.41 -10.84 20.73
CA MET A 139 -12.97 -11.02 20.58
C MET A 139 -12.29 -11.29 21.92
N GLN A 140 -12.62 -10.54 22.97
CA GLN A 140 -12.09 -10.77 24.31
C GLN A 140 -12.43 -12.17 24.84
N ARG A 141 -13.64 -12.67 24.59
CA ARG A 141 -14.02 -14.05 24.96
C ARG A 141 -13.25 -15.10 24.16
N LEU A 142 -13.00 -14.88 22.87
CA LEU A 142 -12.12 -15.75 22.09
C LEU A 142 -10.72 -15.80 22.70
N VAL A 143 -10.14 -14.64 23.03
CA VAL A 143 -8.81 -14.54 23.66
C VAL A 143 -8.77 -15.22 25.03
N GLN A 144 -9.79 -15.02 25.88
CA GLN A 144 -9.87 -15.68 27.19
C GLN A 144 -9.91 -17.21 27.07
N ARG A 145 -10.55 -17.73 26.03
CA ARG A 145 -10.72 -19.17 25.81
C ARG A 145 -9.49 -19.83 25.18
N LEU A 146 -8.86 -19.17 24.21
CA LEU A 146 -7.81 -19.76 23.37
C LEU A 146 -6.40 -19.25 23.70
N GLY A 147 -6.30 -18.14 24.42
CA GLY A 147 -5.05 -17.41 24.63
C GLY A 147 -4.78 -16.39 23.53
N TYR A 148 -4.14 -15.28 23.90
CA TYR A 148 -3.84 -14.16 23.02
C TYR A 148 -3.03 -14.57 21.78
N GLU A 149 -1.88 -15.22 21.99
CA GLU A 149 -0.99 -15.61 20.88
C GLU A 149 -1.67 -16.61 19.93
N ALA A 150 -2.50 -17.53 20.43
CA ALA A 150 -3.20 -18.48 19.56
C ALA A 150 -4.23 -17.78 18.65
N VAL A 151 -4.96 -16.80 19.17
CA VAL A 151 -5.87 -15.97 18.37
C VAL A 151 -5.09 -15.12 17.38
N ARG A 152 -4.00 -14.50 17.84
CA ARG A 152 -3.14 -13.65 17.01
C ARG A 152 -2.57 -14.41 15.80
N GLU A 153 -1.92 -15.54 16.02
CA GLU A 153 -1.33 -16.34 14.93
C GLU A 153 -2.40 -16.83 13.95
N ALA A 154 -3.57 -17.26 14.44
CA ALA A 154 -4.65 -17.70 13.57
C ALA A 154 -5.19 -16.56 12.67
N ILE A 155 -5.24 -15.33 13.18
CA ILE A 155 -5.63 -14.16 12.38
C ILE A 155 -4.51 -13.76 11.41
N VAL A 156 -3.23 -13.79 11.82
CA VAL A 156 -2.09 -13.53 10.93
C VAL A 156 -2.05 -14.55 9.77
N ASP A 157 -2.27 -15.83 10.06
CA ASP A 157 -2.34 -16.86 9.02
C ASP A 157 -3.55 -16.65 8.09
N ARG A 158 -4.66 -16.12 8.62
CA ARG A 158 -5.80 -15.69 7.81
C ARG A 158 -5.44 -14.54 6.87
N PHE A 159 -4.75 -13.51 7.35
CA PHE A 159 -4.23 -12.43 6.48
C PHE A 159 -3.34 -13.00 5.36
N LEU A 160 -2.41 -13.90 5.68
CA LEU A 160 -1.55 -14.53 4.67
C LEU A 160 -2.32 -15.36 3.64
N GLU A 161 -3.34 -16.10 4.08
CA GLU A 161 -4.23 -16.85 3.19
C GLU A 161 -4.94 -15.92 2.20
N LEU A 162 -5.54 -14.83 2.71
CA LEU A 162 -6.21 -13.82 1.91
C LEU A 162 -5.25 -13.14 0.94
N GLY A 163 -4.05 -12.81 1.40
CA GLY A 163 -3.03 -12.17 0.59
C GLY A 163 -2.62 -13.02 -0.62
N ARG A 164 -2.39 -14.32 -0.40
CA ARG A 164 -2.07 -15.27 -1.49
C ARG A 164 -3.21 -15.39 -2.51
N ARG A 165 -4.46 -15.36 -2.08
CA ARG A 165 -5.63 -15.41 -2.98
C ARG A 165 -5.70 -14.22 -3.92
N GLY A 166 -5.20 -13.05 -3.51
CA GLY A 166 -5.16 -11.85 -4.34
C GLY A 166 -4.14 -11.89 -5.48
N MET A 167 -3.12 -12.76 -5.41
CA MET A 167 -1.95 -12.70 -6.31
C MET A 167 -2.29 -12.83 -7.79
N GLU A 168 -3.12 -13.79 -8.16
CA GLU A 168 -3.49 -14.02 -9.56
C GLU A 168 -4.31 -12.86 -10.12
N SER A 169 -5.24 -12.33 -9.33
CA SER A 169 -6.03 -11.16 -9.71
C SER A 169 -5.15 -9.93 -9.88
N ALA A 170 -4.24 -9.66 -8.93
CA ALA A 170 -3.30 -8.53 -9.02
C ALA A 170 -2.49 -8.59 -10.32
N ARG A 171 -1.95 -9.76 -10.63
CA ARG A 171 -1.16 -9.97 -11.85
C ARG A 171 -1.98 -9.70 -13.11
N ARG A 172 -3.18 -10.27 -13.18
CA ARG A 172 -4.08 -10.09 -14.33
C ARG A 172 -4.42 -8.61 -14.52
N THR A 173 -4.83 -7.90 -13.47
CA THR A 173 -5.15 -6.45 -13.57
C THR A 173 -3.93 -5.66 -14.09
N TRP A 174 -2.73 -6.00 -13.60
CA TRP A 174 -1.48 -5.37 -14.03
C TRP A 174 -1.24 -5.55 -15.54
N GLU A 175 -1.41 -6.78 -16.01
CA GLU A 175 -1.24 -7.17 -17.41
C GLU A 175 -2.35 -6.58 -18.30
N GLU A 176 -3.58 -6.42 -17.79
CA GLU A 176 -4.70 -5.72 -18.47
C GLU A 176 -4.42 -4.24 -18.69
N TYR A 177 -3.70 -3.59 -17.77
CA TYR A 177 -3.15 -2.24 -17.98
C TYR A 177 -1.98 -2.21 -18.99
N GLY A 178 -1.53 -3.37 -19.48
CA GLY A 178 -0.38 -3.53 -20.36
C GLY A 178 0.95 -3.21 -19.67
N LEU A 179 0.99 -3.31 -18.34
CA LEU A 179 2.18 -3.16 -17.52
C LEU A 179 2.82 -4.53 -17.26
N ASP A 180 4.15 -4.58 -17.20
CA ASP A 180 4.93 -5.76 -16.89
C ASP A 180 4.97 -5.98 -15.38
N TYR A 181 4.26 -7.01 -14.91
CA TYR A 181 4.18 -7.40 -13.51
C TYR A 181 5.56 -7.75 -12.88
N GLY A 182 6.56 -8.09 -13.69
CA GLY A 182 7.94 -8.31 -13.24
C GLY A 182 8.68 -7.01 -12.91
N ARG A 183 8.24 -5.85 -13.43
CA ARG A 183 8.91 -4.56 -13.25
C ARG A 183 8.47 -3.78 -12.01
N ARG A 184 7.52 -4.31 -11.23
CA ARG A 184 6.98 -3.65 -10.02
C ARG A 184 8.03 -3.11 -9.06
N PRO A 185 9.14 -3.82 -8.73
CA PRO A 185 10.18 -3.26 -7.88
C PRO A 185 10.78 -1.97 -8.46
N ALA A 186 11.14 -1.98 -9.74
CA ALA A 186 11.76 -0.84 -10.43
C ALA A 186 10.77 0.31 -10.60
N ILE A 187 9.51 0.01 -10.94
CA ILE A 187 8.44 1.01 -11.02
C ILE A 187 8.22 1.65 -9.65
N GLY A 188 8.19 0.87 -8.56
CA GLY A 188 8.03 1.40 -7.20
C GLY A 188 9.12 2.38 -6.79
N LEU A 189 10.38 2.05 -7.04
CA LEU A 189 11.49 2.99 -6.78
C LEU A 189 11.38 4.25 -7.66
N CYS A 190 10.98 4.09 -8.91
CA CYS A 190 10.79 5.22 -9.82
C CYS A 190 9.70 6.16 -9.34
N LEU A 191 8.54 5.63 -8.93
CA LEU A 191 7.42 6.42 -8.41
C LEU A 191 7.76 7.09 -7.07
N GLN A 192 8.47 6.38 -6.18
CA GLN A 192 8.96 6.93 -4.93
C GLN A 192 9.85 8.15 -5.16
N GLY A 193 10.84 8.05 -6.04
CA GLY A 193 11.70 9.19 -6.37
C GLY A 193 10.99 10.36 -7.06
N LEU A 194 9.92 10.09 -7.82
CA LEU A 194 9.08 11.16 -8.39
C LEU A 194 8.24 11.84 -7.32
N LEU A 195 7.68 11.07 -6.38
CA LEU A 195 6.91 11.59 -5.26
C LEU A 195 7.77 12.48 -4.37
N GLU A 196 9.01 12.09 -4.05
CA GLU A 196 9.96 12.90 -3.28
C GLU A 196 10.21 14.26 -3.92
N GLN A 197 10.42 14.30 -5.24
CA GLN A 197 10.61 15.54 -5.97
C GLN A 197 9.36 16.43 -5.97
N ALA A 198 8.18 15.83 -6.11
CA ALA A 198 6.92 16.56 -6.08
C ALA A 198 6.58 17.09 -4.68
N ASP A 199 6.77 16.27 -3.65
CA ASP A 199 6.56 16.64 -2.24
C ASP A 199 7.49 17.81 -1.86
N HIS A 200 8.76 17.75 -2.28
CA HIS A 200 9.67 18.87 -2.11
C HIS A 200 9.18 20.15 -2.82
N ALA A 201 8.75 20.03 -4.08
CA ALA A 201 8.30 21.20 -4.85
C ALA A 201 7.04 21.88 -4.29
N VAL A 202 6.09 21.12 -3.72
CA VAL A 202 4.91 21.71 -3.07
C VAL A 202 5.27 22.38 -1.74
N LEU A 203 6.23 21.81 -1.00
CA LEU A 203 6.72 22.37 0.26
C LEU A 203 7.52 23.66 0.05
N GLU A 204 8.45 23.69 -0.92
CA GLU A 204 9.24 24.88 -1.25
C GLU A 204 8.36 26.08 -1.63
N ARG A 205 7.21 25.82 -2.26
CA ARG A 205 6.26 26.84 -2.71
C ARG A 205 5.17 27.16 -1.69
N ALA A 206 5.20 26.51 -0.52
CA ALA A 206 4.17 26.63 0.52
C ALA A 206 2.74 26.48 -0.03
N VAL A 207 2.57 25.54 -0.98
CA VAL A 207 1.27 25.29 -1.60
C VAL A 207 0.35 24.63 -0.58
N THR A 208 -0.89 25.09 -0.47
CA THR A 208 -1.88 24.53 0.46
C THR A 208 -2.65 23.35 -0.14
N GLU A 209 -2.85 23.36 -1.46
CA GLU A 209 -3.46 22.29 -2.24
C GLU A 209 -2.81 22.20 -3.62
N ALA A 210 -2.47 20.98 -4.06
CA ALA A 210 -1.99 20.72 -5.41
C ALA A 210 -2.62 19.45 -5.96
N ARG A 211 -2.85 19.40 -7.27
CA ARG A 211 -3.26 18.18 -7.97
C ARG A 211 -2.11 17.63 -8.77
N GLY A 212 -2.03 16.32 -8.86
CA GLY A 212 -1.01 15.60 -9.59
C GLY A 212 -1.62 14.48 -10.43
N LEU A 213 -0.90 14.09 -11.47
CA LEU A 213 -1.21 12.93 -12.30
C LEU A 213 0.06 12.12 -12.51
N PHE A 214 0.11 10.94 -11.90
CA PHE A 214 1.13 9.95 -12.24
C PHE A 214 0.81 9.35 -13.59
N PHE A 215 1.84 9.12 -14.40
CA PHE A 215 1.79 8.31 -15.61
C PHE A 215 2.72 7.12 -15.39
N VAL A 216 2.15 5.94 -15.22
CA VAL A 216 2.89 4.72 -14.92
C VAL A 216 3.07 3.93 -16.21
N GLY A 217 4.31 3.82 -16.68
CA GLY A 217 4.67 3.02 -17.85
C GLY A 217 5.74 1.99 -17.51
N ASN A 218 5.95 1.04 -18.42
CA ASN A 218 7.00 0.03 -18.27
C ASN A 218 8.38 0.67 -18.29
N GLU A 219 8.66 1.57 -19.24
CA GLU A 219 10.00 2.12 -19.46
C GLU A 219 10.26 3.44 -18.74
N HIS A 220 9.21 4.22 -18.50
CA HIS A 220 9.28 5.52 -17.85
C HIS A 220 8.05 5.73 -16.98
N CYS A 221 8.26 6.44 -15.88
CA CYS A 221 7.18 7.03 -15.11
C CYS A 221 7.29 8.56 -15.18
N ALA A 222 6.15 9.23 -15.04
CA ALA A 222 6.11 10.67 -14.90
C ALA A 222 5.12 11.07 -13.80
N LEU A 223 5.31 12.27 -13.25
CA LEU A 223 4.34 12.95 -12.41
C LEU A 223 4.19 14.38 -12.92
N LEU A 224 2.97 14.72 -13.32
CA LEU A 224 2.60 16.08 -13.67
C LEU A 224 1.90 16.70 -12.48
N LEU A 225 2.46 17.76 -11.91
CA LEU A 225 1.75 18.64 -11.00
C LEU A 225 1.00 19.70 -11.79
N ALA A 226 -0.27 19.90 -11.43
CA ALA A 226 -1.10 20.99 -11.93
C ALA A 226 -0.89 22.26 -11.10
N ASP A 227 -1.58 23.33 -11.46
CA ASP A 227 -1.54 24.60 -10.73
C ASP A 227 -1.86 24.40 -9.23
N PRO A 228 -1.23 25.17 -8.32
CA PRO A 228 -0.29 26.28 -8.57
C PRO A 228 1.19 25.84 -8.70
N ALA A 229 1.46 24.54 -8.71
CA ALA A 229 2.81 23.97 -8.73
C ALA A 229 3.19 23.39 -10.09
N ARG A 230 2.67 23.94 -11.20
CA ARG A 230 2.78 23.35 -12.54
C ARG A 230 4.22 22.95 -12.87
N ARG A 231 4.48 21.64 -12.88
CA ARG A 231 5.80 21.06 -13.07
C ARG A 231 5.64 19.62 -13.53
N GLU A 232 6.54 19.17 -14.39
CA GLU A 232 6.59 17.80 -14.86
C GLU A 232 7.89 17.16 -14.39
N PHE A 233 7.77 15.98 -13.78
CA PHE A 233 8.88 15.14 -13.36
C PHE A 233 8.85 13.87 -14.20
N LYS A 234 9.99 13.43 -14.72
CA LYS A 234 10.13 12.19 -15.51
C LYS A 234 11.33 11.40 -15.04
N ALA A 235 11.19 10.08 -15.00
CA ALA A 235 12.28 9.18 -14.68
C ALA A 235 12.17 7.90 -15.51
N LEU A 236 13.33 7.33 -15.84
CA LEU A 236 13.43 6.02 -16.48
C LEU A 236 13.27 4.93 -15.43
N VAL A 237 12.51 3.89 -15.77
CA VAL A 237 12.37 2.69 -14.95
C VAL A 237 13.63 1.85 -15.13
N ASN A 238 14.64 2.12 -14.31
CA ASN A 238 15.92 1.43 -14.36
C ASN A 238 15.87 0.09 -13.61
N HIS A 239 16.43 -0.95 -14.22
CA HIS A 239 16.57 -2.29 -13.63
C HIS A 239 17.65 -2.40 -12.54
N ARG A 240 18.17 -1.28 -11.99
CA ARG A 240 19.19 -1.39 -10.93
C ARG A 240 18.53 -1.99 -9.69
N SER A 241 18.76 -3.29 -9.51
CA SER A 241 18.34 -4.10 -8.38
C SER A 241 18.70 -3.38 -7.09
N ALA A 242 17.70 -2.82 -6.41
CA ALA A 242 17.82 -2.44 -5.01
C ALA A 242 17.81 -3.71 -4.14
N LEU A 243 18.82 -4.54 -4.32
CA LEU A 243 19.21 -5.61 -3.40
C LEU A 243 20.73 -5.69 -3.42
N THR A 244 21.38 -4.60 -3.02
CA THR A 244 22.68 -4.72 -2.35
C THR A 244 22.42 -4.29 -0.90
N PRO A 245 22.54 -5.19 0.08
CA PRO A 245 22.45 -4.80 1.48
C PRO A 245 23.46 -3.70 1.74
N CYS A 246 22.99 -2.59 2.28
CA CYS A 246 23.84 -1.52 2.78
C CYS A 246 24.64 -2.12 3.94
N ASP A 247 25.88 -2.52 3.68
CA ASP A 247 26.85 -2.93 4.69
C ASP A 247 27.22 -1.69 5.51
N ARG A 248 26.35 -1.32 6.45
CA ARG A 248 26.65 -0.29 7.45
C ARG A 248 27.54 -0.93 8.49
N SER A 249 28.85 -0.81 8.27
CA SER A 249 29.85 -1.04 9.31
C SER A 249 29.49 -0.22 10.56
N PRO A 250 29.62 -0.77 11.78
CA PRO A 250 29.35 -0.02 12.99
C PRO A 250 30.41 1.06 13.18
N HIS A 251 29.98 2.33 13.26
CA HIS A 251 30.85 3.38 13.79
C HIS A 251 31.14 3.09 15.27
N PRO A 252 32.40 3.24 15.73
CA PRO A 252 32.73 3.05 17.12
C PRO A 252 32.18 4.22 17.94
N ALA A 253 31.52 3.87 19.05
CA ALA A 253 31.11 4.82 20.07
C ALA A 253 32.32 5.60 20.60
N ARG A 254 32.16 6.92 20.74
CA ARG A 254 32.93 7.76 21.66
C ARG A 254 31.96 8.38 22.64
#